data_AF-A0A954HZT8-F1
#
_entry.id   AF-A0A954HZT8-F1
#
_cell.length_a   1.000
_cell.length_b   1.000
_cell.length_c   1.000
_cell.angle_alpha   90.00
_cell.angle_beta   90.00
_cell.angle_gamma   90.00
#
_symmetry.space_group_name_H-M   'P 1'
#
loop_
_entity.id
_entity.type
_entity.pdbx_description
1 polymer ?
#
loop_
_entity_poly.entity_id
_entity_poly.type
_entity_poly.pdbx_seq_one_letter_code
_entity_poly.pdbx_strand_id
1 'polypeptide(L)'
;NGPGASTPDELMSQSGPGGKSLQDLYTDVSSKIQEKIVVSRVARIDGPLGTYVHHDGKTAALFQATGSPTSADILRDVAMHIAAMNPNVATVADLDPAVVNAERERLSAEAKASGKPDNIIEKMVEGRLKGFYRDEAGVLVEQPFAKDDSKSVGQVLKEAGCDAKTFVLWRLGK
;
A
#
# COMPACT_ATOMS: atom_id res chain seq x y z
N ASN A 1 -17.45 11.52 9.84
CA ASN A 1 -17.42 10.09 9.42
C ASN A 1 -18.82 9.68 9.03
N GLY A 2 -19.08 9.50 7.73
CA GLY A 2 -20.37 9.06 7.22
C GLY A 2 -20.66 7.57 7.50
N PRO A 3 -21.81 7.04 7.07
CA PRO A 3 -22.20 5.66 7.34
C PRO A 3 -21.25 4.63 6.71
N GLY A 4 -20.47 5.02 5.69
CA GLY A 4 -19.52 4.15 5.00
C GLY A 4 -20.06 3.61 3.71
N ALA A 5 -19.16 3.29 2.79
CA ALA A 5 -19.48 2.62 1.54
C ALA A 5 -18.32 1.72 1.16
N SER A 6 -18.66 0.53 0.68
CA SER A 6 -17.74 -0.41 0.04
C SER A 6 -17.89 -0.40 -1.48
N THR A 7 -18.97 0.18 -2.01
CA THR A 7 -19.21 0.34 -3.45
C THR A 7 -19.58 1.77 -3.84
N PRO A 8 -19.34 2.20 -5.09
CA PRO A 8 -19.82 3.49 -5.57
C PRO A 8 -21.33 3.65 -5.39
N ASP A 9 -22.14 2.63 -5.68
CA ASP A 9 -23.59 2.71 -5.54
C ASP A 9 -24.03 2.94 -4.09
N GLU A 10 -23.41 2.23 -3.14
CA GLU A 10 -23.63 2.48 -1.71
C GLU A 10 -23.24 3.91 -1.33
N LEU A 11 -22.13 4.44 -1.87
CA LEU A 11 -21.73 5.82 -1.63
C LEU A 11 -22.78 6.78 -2.19
N MET A 12 -23.19 6.61 -3.44
CA MET A 12 -24.10 7.52 -4.15
C MET A 12 -25.50 7.57 -3.51
N SER A 13 -25.95 6.48 -2.90
CA SER A 13 -27.23 6.43 -2.17
C SER A 13 -27.26 7.23 -0.86
N GLN A 14 -26.10 7.65 -0.34
CA GLN A 14 -26.03 8.34 0.95
C GLN A 14 -26.55 9.77 0.89
N SER A 15 -27.04 10.24 2.03
CA SER A 15 -27.38 11.65 2.21
C SER A 15 -26.13 12.53 2.11
N GLY A 16 -26.19 13.51 1.22
CA GLY A 16 -25.23 14.60 1.09
C GLY A 16 -25.66 15.86 1.83
N PRO A 17 -24.87 16.95 1.70
CA PRO A 17 -25.22 18.25 2.25
C PRO A 17 -26.57 18.77 1.75
N GLY A 18 -27.33 19.45 2.63
CA GLY A 18 -28.60 20.07 2.25
C GLY A 18 -29.77 19.10 2.05
N GLY A 19 -29.66 17.86 2.54
CA GLY A 19 -30.74 16.86 2.53
C GLY A 19 -30.96 16.15 1.20
N LYS A 20 -30.17 16.46 0.17
CA LYS A 20 -30.13 15.72 -1.10
C LYS A 20 -29.28 14.46 -0.97
N SER A 21 -29.53 13.44 -1.78
CA SER A 21 -28.58 12.33 -1.89
C SER A 21 -27.30 12.74 -2.63
N LEU A 22 -26.21 12.00 -2.46
CA LEU A 22 -24.98 12.19 -3.26
C LEU A 22 -25.26 11.96 -4.75
N GLN A 23 -26.18 11.05 -5.09
CA GLN A 23 -26.67 10.84 -6.45
C GLN A 23 -27.33 12.09 -7.04
N ASP A 24 -28.19 12.77 -6.28
CA ASP A 24 -28.84 14.00 -6.75
C ASP A 24 -27.82 15.12 -6.98
N LEU A 25 -26.88 15.29 -6.04
CA LEU A 25 -25.80 16.29 -6.16
C LEU A 25 -24.90 16.00 -7.37
N TYR A 26 -24.59 14.73 -7.62
CA TYR A 26 -23.84 14.31 -8.79
C TYR A 26 -24.58 14.60 -10.09
N THR A 27 -25.89 14.35 -10.15
CA THR A 27 -26.71 14.66 -11.33
C THR A 27 -26.78 16.17 -11.58
N ASP A 28 -26.91 16.98 -10.52
CA ASP A 28 -26.89 18.44 -10.59
C ASP A 28 -25.56 18.97 -11.16
N VAL A 29 -24.43 18.37 -10.77
CA VAL A 29 -23.10 18.75 -11.28
C VAL A 29 -22.91 18.28 -12.72
N SER A 30 -23.26 17.02 -13.01
CA SER A 30 -23.07 16.40 -14.32
C SER A 30 -23.88 17.11 -15.41
N SER A 31 -25.11 17.53 -15.10
CA SER A 31 -25.96 18.29 -16.03
C SER A 31 -25.41 19.68 -16.38
N LYS A 32 -24.65 20.30 -15.47
CA LYS A 32 -24.02 21.61 -15.69
C LYS A 32 -22.71 21.50 -16.47
N ILE A 33 -21.88 20.52 -16.14
CA ILE A 33 -20.56 20.34 -16.75
C ILE A 33 -20.67 19.75 -18.16
N GLN A 34 -21.68 18.89 -18.40
CA GLN A 34 -21.89 18.19 -19.67
C GLN A 34 -20.74 17.27 -20.10
N GLU A 35 -19.98 16.76 -19.13
CA GLU A 35 -19.00 15.69 -19.32
C GLU A 35 -19.45 14.40 -18.63
N LYS A 36 -18.96 13.26 -19.12
CA LYS A 36 -19.17 11.97 -18.44
C LYS A 36 -18.27 11.88 -17.21
N ILE A 37 -18.79 12.30 -16.08
CA ILE A 37 -18.19 12.10 -14.76
C ILE A 37 -18.56 10.69 -14.29
N VAL A 38 -17.66 9.97 -13.61
CA VAL A 38 -17.98 8.64 -13.05
C VAL A 38 -17.27 8.50 -11.71
N VAL A 39 -18.02 8.12 -10.67
CA VAL A 39 -17.42 7.61 -9.43
C VAL A 39 -17.10 6.14 -9.65
N SER A 40 -15.87 5.84 -10.09
CA SER A 40 -15.52 4.50 -10.57
C SER A 40 -15.18 3.50 -9.46
N ARG A 41 -14.62 3.97 -8.35
CA ARG A 41 -14.18 3.12 -7.24
C ARG A 41 -14.24 3.87 -5.92
N VAL A 42 -14.51 3.13 -4.84
CA VAL A 42 -14.44 3.61 -3.46
C VAL A 42 -13.65 2.61 -2.62
N ALA A 43 -12.89 3.12 -1.65
CA ALA A 43 -12.22 2.32 -0.66
C ALA A 43 -12.42 3.00 0.69
N ARG A 44 -12.77 2.20 1.70
CA ARG A 44 -12.85 2.65 3.09
C ARG A 44 -11.95 1.74 3.92
N ILE A 45 -11.09 2.37 4.72
CA ILE A 45 -10.26 1.68 5.69
C ILE A 45 -10.36 2.47 7.00
N ASP A 46 -10.59 1.77 8.11
CA ASP A 46 -10.66 2.35 9.45
C ASP A 46 -9.39 2.00 10.25
N GLY A 47 -8.89 2.90 11.10
CA GLY A 47 -7.73 2.68 11.97
C GLY A 47 -6.77 3.87 11.99
N PRO A 48 -5.52 3.68 12.44
CA PRO A 48 -4.44 4.65 12.24
C PRO A 48 -4.11 4.76 10.75
N LEU A 49 -4.33 5.94 10.16
CA LEU A 49 -4.25 6.15 8.72
C LEU A 49 -3.24 7.22 8.34
N GLY A 50 -2.49 6.95 7.29
CA GLY A 50 -1.76 7.93 6.50
C GLY A 50 -2.41 8.11 5.14
N THR A 51 -2.47 9.33 4.63
CA THR A 51 -2.92 9.57 3.26
C THR A 51 -1.85 10.34 2.53
N TYR A 52 -1.79 10.26 1.20
CA TYR A 52 -0.99 11.17 0.40
C TYR A 52 -1.66 11.35 -0.95
N VAL A 53 -1.75 12.60 -1.42
CA VAL A 53 -2.16 12.94 -2.78
C VAL A 53 -0.99 13.67 -3.39
N HIS A 54 -0.49 13.17 -4.50
CA HIS A 54 0.60 13.82 -5.21
C HIS A 54 0.13 15.16 -5.77
N HIS A 55 1.05 16.11 -5.89
CA HIS A 55 0.73 17.51 -6.24
C HIS A 55 -0.01 17.68 -7.57
N ASP A 56 0.10 16.72 -8.50
CA ASP A 56 -0.61 16.70 -9.77
C ASP A 56 -2.06 16.19 -9.68
N GLY A 57 -2.49 15.73 -8.51
CA GLY A 57 -3.81 15.16 -8.25
C GLY A 57 -4.07 13.80 -8.89
N LYS A 58 -3.07 13.18 -9.53
CA LYS A 58 -3.26 11.95 -10.32
C LYS A 58 -2.92 10.67 -9.57
N THR A 59 -2.15 10.77 -8.49
CA THR A 59 -1.76 9.61 -7.66
C THR A 59 -2.14 9.87 -6.22
N ALA A 60 -2.82 8.90 -5.60
CA ALA A 60 -3.16 8.95 -4.18
C ALA A 60 -2.88 7.61 -3.50
N ALA A 61 -2.39 7.69 -2.27
CA ALA A 61 -2.17 6.55 -1.39
C ALA A 61 -2.96 6.72 -0.09
N LEU A 62 -3.56 5.64 0.38
CA LEU A 62 -4.16 5.49 1.71
C LEU A 62 -3.45 4.32 2.39
N PHE A 63 -2.74 4.57 3.47
CA PHE A 63 -1.99 3.59 4.25
C PHE A 63 -2.67 3.35 5.60
N GLN A 64 -2.78 2.08 6.00
CA GLN A 64 -3.27 1.68 7.31
C GLN A 64 -2.16 1.00 8.09
N ALA A 65 -1.93 1.50 9.30
CA ALA A 65 -1.09 0.86 10.29
C ALA A 65 -1.90 0.10 11.34
N THR A 66 -1.24 -0.76 12.10
CA THR A 66 -1.70 -1.32 13.37
C THR A 66 -0.91 -0.75 14.54
N GLY A 67 -1.41 -0.95 15.76
CA GLY A 67 -0.75 -0.46 16.96
C GLY A 67 -1.07 1.01 17.26
N SER A 68 -0.14 1.70 17.90
CA SER A 68 -0.32 3.07 18.39
C SER A 68 0.84 3.92 17.90
N PRO A 69 0.80 4.38 16.63
CA PRO A 69 1.87 5.17 16.05
C PRO A 69 2.12 6.42 16.89
N THR A 70 3.39 6.69 17.18
CA THR A 70 3.82 7.83 18.00
C THR A 70 3.64 9.17 17.28
N SER A 71 3.49 9.16 15.96
CA SER A 71 3.27 10.35 15.13
C SER A 71 2.34 10.05 13.94
N ALA A 72 1.50 11.01 13.57
CA ALA A 72 0.73 10.95 12.33
C ALA A 72 1.60 11.23 11.08
N ASP A 73 2.70 11.96 11.26
CA ASP A 73 3.59 12.34 10.16
C ASP A 73 4.27 11.12 9.55
N ILE A 74 4.63 10.12 10.36
CA ILE A 74 5.22 8.90 9.79
C ILE A 74 4.24 8.15 8.90
N LEU A 75 2.95 8.11 9.24
CA LEU A 75 1.94 7.48 8.41
C LEU A 75 1.77 8.23 7.09
N ARG A 76 1.77 9.57 7.13
CA ARG A 76 1.77 10.44 5.93
C ARG A 76 2.98 10.15 5.06
N ASP A 77 4.16 10.02 5.67
CA ASP A 77 5.40 9.79 4.94
C ASP A 77 5.47 8.41 4.31
N VAL A 78 4.94 7.38 4.98
CA VAL A 78 4.79 6.05 4.39
C VAL A 78 3.78 6.08 3.24
N ALA A 79 2.67 6.82 3.36
CA ALA A 79 1.76 7.02 2.23
C ALA A 79 2.43 7.74 1.04
N MET A 80 3.31 8.70 1.30
CA MET A 80 4.11 9.35 0.27
C MET A 80 5.11 8.39 -0.38
N HIS A 81 5.77 7.54 0.41
CA HIS A 81 6.64 6.49 -0.09
C HIS A 81 5.87 5.51 -0.98
N ILE A 82 4.67 5.05 -0.59
CA ILE A 82 3.82 4.17 -1.40
C ILE A 82 3.51 4.82 -2.76
N ALA A 83 3.16 6.12 -2.77
CA ALA A 83 2.88 6.84 -4.01
C ALA A 83 4.09 6.91 -4.96
N ALA A 84 5.31 7.06 -4.40
CA ALA A 84 6.55 7.18 -5.15
C ALA A 84 7.13 5.82 -5.59
N MET A 85 7.15 4.83 -4.70
CA MET A 85 7.86 3.56 -4.90
C MET A 85 6.98 2.44 -5.44
N ASN A 86 5.65 2.63 -5.46
CA ASN A 86 4.70 1.70 -6.05
C ASN A 86 4.87 0.23 -5.58
N PRO A 87 4.88 -0.05 -4.26
CA PRO A 87 4.87 -1.42 -3.77
C PRO A 87 3.63 -2.17 -4.27
N ASN A 88 3.74 -3.49 -4.38
CA ASN A 88 2.64 -4.38 -4.77
C ASN A 88 1.84 -4.83 -3.55
N VAL A 89 2.51 -5.09 -2.43
CA VAL A 89 1.88 -5.59 -1.20
C VAL A 89 2.48 -4.95 0.05
N ALA A 90 1.73 -4.95 1.15
CA ALA A 90 2.17 -4.29 2.39
C ALA A 90 3.25 -5.12 3.10
N THR A 91 3.04 -6.43 3.18
CA THR A 91 3.87 -7.36 3.97
C THR A 91 4.18 -8.63 3.18
N VAL A 92 5.20 -9.38 3.62
CA VAL A 92 5.53 -10.69 3.01
C VAL A 92 4.38 -11.68 3.13
N ALA A 93 3.55 -11.57 4.18
CA ALA A 93 2.39 -12.43 4.40
C ALA A 93 1.26 -12.22 3.38
N ASP A 94 1.28 -11.11 2.65
CA ASP A 94 0.31 -10.81 1.59
C ASP A 94 0.71 -11.43 0.24
N LEU A 95 1.91 -12.03 0.15
CA LEU A 95 2.36 -12.73 -1.05
C LEU A 95 1.74 -14.12 -1.14
N ASP A 96 1.55 -14.61 -2.37
CA ASP A 96 1.19 -16.02 -2.61
C ASP A 96 2.30 -16.94 -2.05
N PRO A 97 1.97 -17.82 -1.08
CA PRO A 97 2.94 -18.75 -0.52
C PRO A 97 3.61 -19.64 -1.57
N ALA A 98 2.91 -19.97 -2.67
CA ALA A 98 3.48 -20.77 -3.75
C ALA A 98 4.63 -20.05 -4.46
N VAL A 99 4.49 -18.74 -4.70
CA VAL A 99 5.54 -17.91 -5.30
C VAL A 99 6.75 -17.82 -4.37
N VAL A 100 6.51 -17.58 -3.07
CA VAL A 100 7.58 -17.49 -2.08
C VAL A 100 8.34 -18.80 -1.94
N ASN A 101 7.64 -19.94 -1.92
CA ASN A 101 8.25 -21.26 -1.80
C ASN A 101 9.05 -21.63 -3.06
N ALA A 102 8.48 -21.42 -4.25
CA ALA A 102 9.16 -21.68 -5.51
C ALA A 102 10.46 -20.86 -5.62
N GLU A 103 10.41 -19.58 -5.23
CA GLU A 103 11.58 -18.72 -5.26
C GLU A 103 12.64 -19.15 -4.23
N ARG A 104 12.22 -19.51 -3.01
CA ARG A 104 13.14 -20.06 -2.00
C ARG A 104 13.82 -21.34 -2.46
N GLU A 105 13.10 -22.25 -3.10
CA GLU A 105 13.64 -23.51 -3.64
C GLU A 105 14.67 -23.23 -4.74
N ARG A 106 14.34 -22.34 -5.69
CA ARG A 106 15.25 -21.90 -6.74
C ARG A 106 16.55 -21.33 -6.17
N LEU A 107 16.45 -20.39 -5.23
CA LEU A 107 17.61 -19.77 -4.58
C LEU A 107 18.43 -20.78 -3.77
N SER A 108 17.79 -21.74 -3.13
CA SER A 108 18.45 -22.80 -2.37
C SER A 108 19.22 -23.75 -3.28
N ALA A 109 18.66 -24.14 -4.42
CA ALA A 109 19.34 -24.97 -5.41
C ALA A 109 20.59 -24.26 -5.97
N GLU A 110 20.47 -22.98 -6.31
CA GLU A 110 21.61 -22.16 -6.77
C GLU A 110 22.70 -22.03 -5.71
N ALA A 111 22.32 -21.80 -4.45
CA ALA A 111 23.28 -21.65 -3.36
C ALA A 111 24.02 -22.96 -3.07
N LYS A 112 23.34 -24.12 -3.13
CA LYS A 112 23.96 -25.45 -2.98
C LYS A 112 24.99 -25.75 -4.08
N ALA A 113 24.72 -25.32 -5.31
CA ALA A 113 25.66 -25.47 -6.42
C ALA A 113 26.98 -24.70 -6.22
N SER A 114 27.05 -23.74 -5.27
CA SER A 114 28.27 -22.98 -4.98
C SER A 114 29.33 -23.74 -4.17
N GLY A 115 29.01 -24.91 -3.62
CA GLY A 115 29.94 -25.74 -2.84
C GLY A 115 30.41 -25.14 -1.51
N LYS A 116 29.72 -24.09 -1.02
CA LYS A 116 30.03 -23.43 0.26
C LYS A 116 29.45 -24.21 1.45
N PRO A 117 29.94 -23.96 2.69
CA PRO A 117 29.35 -24.55 3.89
C PRO A 117 27.88 -24.15 4.09
N ASP A 118 27.09 -25.03 4.73
CA ASP A 118 25.63 -24.86 4.90
C ASP A 118 25.22 -23.55 5.56
N ASN A 119 25.97 -23.10 6.57
CA ASN A 119 25.71 -21.82 7.24
C ASN A 119 25.91 -20.59 6.33
N ILE A 120 26.76 -20.71 5.30
CA ILE A 120 26.96 -19.67 4.29
C ILE A 120 25.86 -19.76 3.22
N ILE A 121 25.47 -20.97 2.84
CA ILE A 121 24.34 -21.21 1.93
C ILE A 121 23.06 -20.60 2.49
N GLU A 122 22.73 -20.86 3.75
CA GLU A 122 21.52 -20.34 4.40
C GLU A 122 21.49 -18.81 4.38
N LYS A 123 22.60 -18.16 4.76
CA LYS A 123 22.74 -16.70 4.70
C LYS A 123 22.63 -16.15 3.28
N MET A 124 23.15 -16.87 2.29
CA MET A 124 23.02 -16.48 0.88
C MET A 124 21.57 -16.54 0.40
N VAL A 125 20.85 -17.60 0.75
CA VAL A 125 19.42 -17.74 0.41
C VAL A 125 18.62 -16.64 1.08
N GLU A 126 18.83 -16.39 2.37
CA GLU A 126 18.11 -15.34 3.11
C GLU A 126 18.36 -13.94 2.51
N GLY A 127 19.62 -13.61 2.21
CA GLY A 127 19.97 -12.31 1.61
C GLY A 127 19.35 -12.11 0.23
N ARG A 128 19.35 -13.15 -0.61
CA ARG A 128 18.72 -13.10 -1.94
C ARG A 128 17.20 -13.02 -1.86
N LEU A 129 16.59 -13.75 -0.91
CA LEU A 129 15.14 -13.72 -0.72
C LEU A 129 14.66 -12.35 -0.21
N LYS A 130 15.45 -11.69 0.67
CA LYS A 130 15.21 -10.29 1.04
C LYS A 130 15.28 -9.35 -0.18
N GLY A 131 16.24 -9.58 -1.09
CA GLY A 131 16.32 -8.86 -2.37
C GLY A 131 15.06 -9.06 -3.23
N PHE A 132 14.61 -10.32 -3.36
CA PHE A 132 13.36 -10.65 -4.06
C PHE A 132 12.16 -9.90 -3.46
N TYR A 133 12.00 -9.91 -2.13
CA TYR A 133 10.89 -9.21 -1.49
C TYR A 133 10.91 -7.71 -1.76
N ARG A 134 12.09 -7.09 -1.68
CA ARG A 134 12.27 -5.65 -1.91
C ARG A 134 12.01 -5.25 -3.36
N ASP A 135 12.62 -5.95 -4.30
CA ASP A 135 12.73 -5.50 -5.69
C ASP A 135 11.66 -6.09 -6.60
N GLU A 136 11.49 -7.42 -6.56
CA GLU A 136 10.64 -8.15 -7.50
C GLU A 136 9.20 -8.28 -6.99
N ALA A 137 9.05 -8.73 -5.74
CA ALA A 137 7.74 -8.88 -5.12
C ALA A 137 7.15 -7.53 -4.68
N GLY A 138 7.98 -6.50 -4.51
CA GLY A 138 7.54 -5.14 -4.17
C GLY A 138 6.83 -5.07 -2.81
N VAL A 139 7.42 -5.68 -1.78
CA VAL A 139 6.89 -5.68 -0.41
C VAL A 139 7.25 -4.36 0.28
N LEU A 140 6.26 -3.55 0.63
CA LEU A 140 6.43 -2.23 1.24
C LEU A 140 7.41 -2.24 2.43
N VAL A 141 7.22 -3.13 3.41
CA VAL A 141 8.05 -3.15 4.64
C VAL A 141 9.52 -3.50 4.40
N GLU A 142 9.85 -4.11 3.26
CA GLU A 142 11.22 -4.48 2.87
C GLU A 142 11.90 -3.39 2.01
N GLN A 143 11.15 -2.39 1.55
CA GLN A 143 11.69 -1.29 0.75
C GLN A 143 12.51 -0.31 1.61
N PRO A 144 13.65 0.21 1.10
CA PRO A 144 14.36 1.33 1.71
C PRO A 144 13.43 2.55 1.78
N PHE A 145 13.35 3.21 2.92
CA PHE A 145 12.42 4.31 3.11
C PHE A 145 12.82 5.54 2.29
N ALA A 146 11.85 6.18 1.64
CA ALA A 146 12.15 7.20 0.62
C ALA A 146 12.78 8.49 1.20
N LYS A 147 12.59 8.76 2.49
CA LYS A 147 13.22 9.90 3.19
C LYS A 147 14.55 9.54 3.87
N ASP A 148 14.79 8.25 4.09
CA ASP A 148 15.99 7.73 4.75
C ASP A 148 16.21 6.29 4.27
N ASP A 149 17.05 6.14 3.25
CA ASP A 149 17.33 4.85 2.62
C ASP A 149 18.22 3.94 3.46
N SER A 150 18.72 4.42 4.61
CA SER A 150 19.47 3.62 5.57
C SER A 150 18.58 2.63 6.34
N LYS A 151 17.26 2.84 6.35
CA LYS A 151 16.28 2.00 7.03
C LYS A 151 15.21 1.51 6.07
N SER A 152 14.67 0.32 6.33
CA SER A 152 13.46 -0.13 5.64
C SER A 152 12.21 0.56 6.19
N VAL A 153 11.14 0.62 5.40
CA VAL A 153 9.83 1.11 5.88
C VAL A 153 9.38 0.35 7.13
N GLY A 154 9.57 -0.97 7.16
CA GLY A 154 9.23 -1.79 8.33
C GLY A 154 10.00 -1.40 9.59
N GLN A 155 11.28 -1.04 9.47
CA GLN A 155 12.08 -0.56 10.61
C GLN A 155 11.56 0.79 11.10
N VAL A 156 11.29 1.73 10.19
CA VAL A 156 10.78 3.06 10.55
C VAL A 156 9.42 2.98 11.24
N LEU A 157 8.52 2.10 10.76
CA LEU A 157 7.22 1.87 11.40
C LEU A 157 7.37 1.31 12.82
N LYS A 158 8.25 0.33 13.01
CA LYS A 158 8.53 -0.27 14.32
C LYS A 158 9.10 0.73 15.31
N GLU A 159 10.04 1.56 14.88
CA GLU A 159 10.58 2.67 15.69
C GLU A 159 9.48 3.66 16.09
N ALA A 160 8.46 3.82 15.26
CA ALA A 160 7.28 4.62 15.54
C ALA A 160 6.16 3.88 16.30
N GLY A 161 6.39 2.64 16.77
CA GLY A 161 5.43 1.89 17.59
C GLY A 161 4.23 1.32 16.81
N CYS A 162 4.38 1.09 15.51
CA CYS A 162 3.32 0.57 14.65
C CYS A 162 3.86 -0.43 13.61
N ASP A 163 2.95 -1.13 12.93
CA ASP A 163 3.28 -2.02 11.82
C ASP A 163 2.38 -1.74 10.62
N ALA A 164 2.81 -2.15 9.42
CA ALA A 164 2.00 -2.04 8.22
C ALA A 164 0.89 -3.10 8.24
N LYS A 165 -0.35 -2.69 7.92
CA LYS A 165 -1.47 -3.62 7.75
C LYS A 165 -1.92 -3.73 6.30
N THR A 166 -2.19 -2.61 5.65
CA THR A 166 -2.56 -2.59 4.24
C THR A 166 -2.40 -1.20 3.65
N PHE A 167 -2.53 -1.08 2.33
CA PHE A 167 -2.65 0.20 1.66
C PHE A 167 -3.54 0.11 0.42
N VAL A 168 -4.00 1.26 -0.03
CA VAL A 168 -4.61 1.45 -1.35
C VAL A 168 -3.77 2.48 -2.08
N LEU A 169 -3.33 2.15 -3.29
CA LEU A 169 -2.61 3.05 -4.18
C LEU A 169 -3.38 3.17 -5.49
N TRP A 170 -3.85 4.37 -5.77
CA TRP A 170 -4.66 4.65 -6.95
C TRP A 170 -3.99 5.69 -7.83
N ARG A 171 -4.10 5.46 -9.15
CA ARG A 171 -3.69 6.39 -10.17
C ARG A 171 -4.83 6.65 -11.13
N LEU A 172 -5.01 7.90 -11.54
CA LEU A 172 -5.96 8.24 -12.60
C LEU A 172 -5.51 7.61 -13.92
N GLY A 173 -6.45 6.99 -14.63
CA GLY A 173 -6.18 6.29 -15.89
C GLY A 173 -5.53 4.91 -15.75
N LYS A 174 -5.40 4.37 -14.52
CA LYS A 174 -4.96 2.99 -14.25
C LYS A 174 -5.98 2.23 -13.39
#